data_AF-A0A3M1KJE3-F1
#
_entry.id   AF-A0A3M1KJE3-F1
#
_cell.length_a   1.000
_cell.length_b   1.000
_cell.length_c   1.000
_cell.angle_alpha   90.00
_cell.angle_beta   90.00
_cell.angle_gamma   90.00
#
_symmetry.space_group_name_H-M   'P 1'
#
loop_
_entity.id
_entity.type
_entity.pdbx_description
1 polymer ?
#
loop_
_entity_poly.entity_id
_entity_poly.type
_entity_poly.pdbx_seq_one_letter_code
_entity_poly.pdbx_strand_id
1 'polypeptide(L)'
;MHSGLDRRQFLAGTAALPWLVGAVSLARPQPLYAGNDDPILFALAEAVLDGLPVPEGGHAEVAAGVRQAIEAADPELRTRLEQAVLFLEWSPLVGFPPQRFSQMSLERRTCTLESSATSMFALRRLVFRALTGLVMFVAADRPESWPMMGYDGPLIGMPEEAL
;
A
#
# COMPACT_ATOMS: atom_id res chain seq x y z
N MET A 1 -2.28 30.95 -58.04
CA MET A 1 -2.96 31.16 -56.74
C MET A 1 -2.29 30.26 -55.71
N HIS A 2 -1.27 30.77 -55.03
CA HIS A 2 -0.55 30.09 -53.96
C HIS A 2 -1.16 30.51 -52.63
N SER A 3 -1.93 29.62 -51.99
CA SER A 3 -2.27 29.78 -50.57
C SER A 3 -1.16 29.18 -49.74
N GLY A 4 -0.30 30.04 -49.21
CA GLY A 4 0.74 29.70 -48.25
C GLY A 4 0.11 29.37 -46.90
N LEU A 5 0.22 28.10 -46.49
CA LEU A 5 -0.02 27.70 -45.12
C LEU A 5 1.22 28.09 -44.29
N ASP A 6 0.99 29.07 -43.42
CA ASP A 6 1.95 29.69 -42.54
C ASP A 6 2.50 28.68 -41.51
N ARG A 7 3.82 28.46 -41.55
CA ARG A 7 4.58 27.50 -40.73
C ARG A 7 4.75 27.93 -39.27
N ARG A 8 3.92 28.84 -38.75
CA ARG A 8 4.11 29.52 -37.45
C ARG A 8 3.06 29.23 -36.38
N GLN A 9 2.18 28.24 -36.56
CA GLN A 9 1.13 27.92 -35.58
C GLN A 9 1.38 26.65 -34.74
N PHE A 10 2.61 26.12 -34.71
CA PHE A 10 2.92 24.86 -34.01
C PHE A 10 3.49 25.00 -32.59
N LEU A 11 3.33 26.15 -31.92
CA LEU A 11 3.92 26.40 -30.58
C LEU A 11 2.99 27.14 -29.61
N ALA A 12 1.71 26.79 -29.56
CA ALA A 12 0.80 27.29 -28.53
C ALA A 12 -0.23 26.21 -28.14
N GLY A 13 0.08 25.44 -27.09
CA GLY A 13 -0.86 24.46 -26.57
C GLY A 13 -0.37 23.50 -25.48
N THR A 14 0.88 23.60 -25.02
CA THR A 14 1.43 22.77 -23.93
C THR A 14 1.69 23.59 -22.67
N ALA A 15 0.67 24.27 -22.15
CA ALA A 15 0.81 25.06 -20.93
C ALA A 15 -0.49 25.10 -20.10
N ALA A 16 -0.93 23.95 -19.59
CA ALA A 16 -1.85 23.89 -18.46
C ALA A 16 -1.84 22.48 -17.84
N LEU A 17 -0.91 22.21 -16.94
CA LEU A 17 -1.04 21.31 -15.77
C LEU A 17 0.32 21.05 -15.09
N PRO A 18 0.87 22.02 -14.33
CA PRO A 18 1.81 21.64 -13.27
C PRO A 18 1.41 22.30 -11.94
N TRP A 19 0.29 21.87 -11.34
CA TRP A 19 -0.14 22.35 -10.02
C TRP A 19 -0.51 21.23 -9.02
N LEU A 20 -0.07 19.99 -9.25
CA LEU A 20 -0.33 18.87 -8.32
C LEU A 20 0.91 18.10 -7.85
N VAL A 21 2.12 18.66 -7.97
CA VAL A 21 3.36 17.96 -7.56
C VAL A 21 4.20 18.74 -6.52
N GLY A 22 3.74 19.89 -6.02
CA GLY A 22 4.62 20.86 -5.36
C GLY A 22 4.30 21.25 -3.91
N ALA A 23 3.79 20.37 -3.05
CA ALA A 23 3.54 20.74 -1.64
C ALA A 23 3.70 19.58 -0.64
N VAL A 24 4.69 18.70 -0.82
CA VAL A 24 5.07 17.71 0.20
C VAL A 24 6.57 17.75 0.42
N SER A 25 7.09 18.88 0.92
CA SER A 25 8.37 18.88 1.63
C SER A 25 8.58 20.17 2.40
N LEU A 26 8.70 20.05 3.72
CA LEU A 26 9.48 20.87 4.68
C LEU A 26 8.98 20.74 6.13
N ALA A 27 7.95 19.94 6.40
CA ALA A 27 7.72 19.45 7.76
C ALA A 27 8.49 18.13 7.89
N ARG A 28 9.36 18.00 8.89
CA ARG A 28 9.77 16.68 9.39
C ARG A 28 8.46 15.91 9.65
N PRO A 29 8.18 14.77 8.98
CA PRO A 29 7.04 13.97 9.37
C PRO A 29 7.31 13.56 10.82
N GLN A 30 6.51 14.08 11.75
CA GLN A 30 6.36 13.41 13.03
C GLN A 30 5.86 11.99 12.70
N PRO A 31 6.30 10.94 13.41
CA PRO A 31 5.72 9.63 13.23
C PRO A 31 4.22 9.80 13.50
N LEU A 32 3.42 9.77 12.43
CA LEU A 32 1.98 10.04 12.50
C LEU A 32 1.24 8.90 13.22
N TYR A 33 1.99 7.87 13.63
CA TYR A 33 1.56 6.64 14.30
C TYR A 33 2.52 6.40 15.48
N ALA A 34 2.32 7.12 16.58
CA ALA A 34 3.00 6.83 17.84
C ALA A 34 2.12 5.86 18.66
N GLY A 35 2.17 4.57 18.33
CA GLY A 35 1.46 3.50 19.02
C GLY A 35 1.61 2.15 18.31
N ASN A 36 1.54 1.06 19.07
CA ASN A 36 1.54 -0.31 18.52
C ASN A 36 0.25 -0.62 17.72
N ASP A 37 -0.79 0.20 17.88
CA ASP A 37 -2.07 0.04 17.19
C ASP A 37 -2.13 0.95 15.96
N ASP A 38 -1.76 0.40 14.79
CA ASP A 38 -1.99 1.06 13.51
C ASP A 38 -3.25 0.50 12.84
N PRO A 39 -4.40 1.20 12.93
CA PRO A 39 -5.66 0.70 12.39
C PRO A 39 -5.66 0.57 10.87
N ILE A 40 -4.79 1.29 10.16
CA ILE A 40 -4.70 1.22 8.70
C ILE A 40 -3.96 -0.04 8.29
N LEU A 41 -2.81 -0.31 8.92
CA LEU A 41 -2.04 -1.52 8.66
C LEU A 41 -2.78 -2.77 9.12
N PHE A 42 -3.51 -2.71 10.25
CA PHE A 42 -4.40 -3.78 10.65
C PHE A 42 -5.48 -4.05 9.61
N ALA A 43 -6.21 -3.01 9.19
CA ALA A 43 -7.26 -3.13 8.17
C ALA A 43 -6.73 -3.65 6.83
N LEU A 44 -5.49 -3.27 6.49
CA LEU A 44 -4.81 -3.75 5.29
C LEU A 44 -4.40 -5.22 5.43
N ALA A 45 -3.83 -5.63 6.57
CA ALA A 45 -3.47 -7.01 6.84
C ALA A 45 -4.71 -7.93 6.80
N GLU A 46 -5.80 -7.51 7.46
CA GLU A 46 -7.09 -8.22 7.47
C GLU A 46 -7.65 -8.37 6.05
N ALA A 47 -7.61 -7.30 5.23
CA ALA A 47 -8.15 -7.34 3.87
C ALA A 47 -7.26 -8.12 2.88
N VAL A 48 -5.94 -8.12 3.05
CA VAL A 48 -5.02 -8.86 2.18
C VAL A 48 -5.04 -10.35 2.49
N LEU A 49 -5.18 -10.70 3.78
CA LEU A 49 -5.19 -12.09 4.25
C LEU A 49 -6.60 -12.66 4.36
N ASP A 50 -7.62 -11.95 3.85
CA ASP A 50 -8.99 -12.44 3.84
C ASP A 50 -9.09 -13.79 3.10
N GLY A 51 -9.81 -14.74 3.70
CA GLY A 51 -9.92 -16.12 3.22
C GLY A 51 -8.72 -17.02 3.52
N LEU A 52 -7.64 -16.51 4.12
CA LEU A 52 -6.54 -17.32 4.62
C LEU A 52 -6.77 -17.72 6.09
N PRO A 53 -6.35 -18.92 6.52
CA PRO A 53 -6.56 -19.40 7.88
C PRO A 53 -5.58 -18.77 8.89
N VAL A 54 -5.61 -17.45 9.06
CA VAL A 54 -4.72 -16.68 9.97
C VAL A 54 -5.03 -17.04 11.44
N PRO A 55 -4.01 -17.27 12.29
CA PRO A 55 -4.26 -17.59 13.69
C PRO A 55 -4.79 -16.36 14.44
N GLU A 56 -5.35 -16.58 15.64
CA GLU A 56 -5.80 -15.48 16.49
C GLU A 56 -4.64 -14.50 16.76
N GLY A 57 -4.90 -13.19 16.58
CA GLY A 57 -3.86 -12.16 16.70
C GLY A 57 -2.95 -11.99 15.48
N GLY A 58 -2.92 -12.95 14.53
CA GLY A 58 -1.99 -12.93 13.41
C GLY A 58 -2.08 -11.67 12.52
N HIS A 59 -3.28 -11.10 12.34
CA HIS A 59 -3.44 -9.82 11.62
C HIS A 59 -2.72 -8.65 12.32
N ALA A 60 -2.79 -8.58 13.65
CA ALA A 60 -2.13 -7.54 14.42
C ALA A 60 -0.60 -7.70 14.38
N GLU A 61 -0.12 -8.95 14.45
CA GLU A 61 1.29 -9.26 14.31
C GLU A 61 1.84 -8.91 12.92
N VAL A 62 1.09 -9.24 11.86
CA VAL A 62 1.46 -8.88 10.49
C VAL A 62 1.47 -7.35 10.34
N ALA A 63 0.47 -6.64 10.86
CA ALA A 63 0.45 -5.18 10.84
C ALA A 63 1.66 -4.58 11.56
N ALA A 64 2.02 -5.11 12.73
CA ALA A 64 3.22 -4.69 13.48
C ALA A 64 4.52 -4.98 12.70
N GLY A 65 4.61 -6.15 12.05
CA GLY A 65 5.76 -6.49 11.21
C GLY A 65 5.89 -5.58 9.98
N VAL A 66 4.78 -5.21 9.36
CA VAL A 66 4.75 -4.23 8.26
C VAL A 66 5.21 -2.86 8.74
N ARG A 67 4.75 -2.42 9.92
CA ARG A 67 5.21 -1.17 10.56
C ARG A 67 6.73 -1.22 10.79
N GLN A 68 7.24 -2.30 11.36
CA GLN A 68 8.67 -2.50 11.59
C GLN A 68 9.46 -2.48 10.27
N ALA A 69 8.96 -3.11 9.21
CA ALA A 69 9.61 -3.09 7.90
C ALA A 69 9.67 -1.69 7.29
N ILE A 70 8.60 -0.89 7.43
CA ILE A 70 8.57 0.52 7.00
C ILE A 70 9.60 1.34 7.80
N GLU A 71 9.68 1.12 9.12
CA GLU A 71 10.62 1.81 10.01
C GLU A 71 12.08 1.39 9.81
N ALA A 72 12.34 0.17 9.35
CA ALA A 72 13.67 -0.33 9.03
C ALA A 72 14.16 0.16 7.65
N ALA A 73 13.25 0.57 6.76
CA ALA A 73 13.60 1.07 5.45
C ALA A 73 14.45 2.35 5.52
N ASP A 74 15.22 2.59 4.45
CA ASP A 74 15.96 3.84 4.28
C ASP A 74 14.99 5.05 4.30
N PRO A 75 15.46 6.26 4.66
CA PRO A 75 14.56 7.40 4.87
C PRO A 75 13.70 7.78 3.66
N GLU A 76 14.23 7.61 2.44
CA GLU A 76 13.49 7.94 1.22
C GLU A 76 12.39 6.91 0.97
N LEU A 77 12.70 5.62 1.05
CA LEU A 77 11.72 4.55 0.90
C LEU A 77 10.65 4.60 2.00
N ARG A 78 11.05 4.82 3.26
CA ARG A 78 10.12 4.98 4.39
C ARG A 78 9.10 6.07 4.12
N THR A 79 9.56 7.24 3.69
CA THR A 79 8.68 8.38 3.36
C THR A 79 7.69 8.00 2.27
N ARG A 80 8.13 7.29 1.23
CA ARG A 80 7.26 6.82 0.14
C ARG A 80 6.24 5.79 0.60
N LEU A 81 6.62 4.86 1.48
CA LEU A 81 5.72 3.85 2.04
C LEU A 81 4.68 4.49 2.98
N GLU A 82 5.07 5.43 3.83
CA GLU A 82 4.14 6.19 4.68
C GLU A 82 3.14 6.99 3.83
N GLN A 83 3.61 7.62 2.75
CA GLN A 83 2.74 8.29 1.78
C GLN A 83 1.79 7.31 1.08
N ALA A 84 2.25 6.10 0.76
CA ALA A 84 1.42 5.05 0.17
C ALA A 84 0.32 4.59 1.15
N VAL A 85 0.65 4.41 2.44
CA VAL A 85 -0.33 4.09 3.50
C VAL A 85 -1.37 5.21 3.65
N LEU A 86 -0.94 6.46 3.67
CA LEU A 86 -1.85 7.61 3.71
C LEU A 86 -2.72 7.69 2.45
N PHE A 87 -2.15 7.45 1.28
CA PHE A 87 -2.92 7.39 0.03
C PHE A 87 -4.00 6.31 0.10
N LEU A 88 -3.67 5.12 0.61
CA LEU A 88 -4.66 4.05 0.80
C LEU A 88 -5.79 4.48 1.74
N GLU A 89 -5.46 5.08 2.88
CA GLU A 89 -6.45 5.52 3.88
C GLU A 89 -7.47 6.52 3.33
N TRP A 90 -7.00 7.48 2.53
CA TRP A 90 -7.80 8.63 2.10
C TRP A 90 -8.33 8.54 0.67
N SER A 91 -7.72 7.75 -0.22
CA SER A 91 -8.17 7.59 -1.61
C SER A 91 -9.63 7.14 -1.78
N PRO A 92 -10.23 6.34 -0.88
CA PRO A 92 -11.62 5.93 -1.04
C PRO A 92 -12.65 7.02 -0.71
N LEU A 93 -12.23 8.19 -0.19
CA LEU A 93 -13.13 9.33 0.02
C LEU A 93 -13.67 9.94 -1.28
N VAL A 94 -13.09 9.57 -2.43
CA VAL A 94 -13.60 9.96 -3.75
C VAL A 94 -14.79 9.08 -4.19
N GLY A 95 -15.07 7.98 -3.47
CA GLY A 95 -16.20 7.08 -3.71
C GLY A 95 -17.43 7.37 -2.84
N PHE A 96 -18.54 6.65 -3.11
CA PHE A 96 -19.78 6.77 -2.34
C PHE A 96 -20.16 5.45 -1.65
N PRO A 97 -20.50 5.44 -0.34
CA PRO A 97 -20.32 6.55 0.61
C PRO A 97 -18.83 6.76 0.93
N PRO A 98 -18.40 8.02 1.16
CA PRO A 98 -17.01 8.34 1.47
C PRO A 98 -16.66 7.85 2.87
N GLN A 99 -15.77 6.87 2.94
CA GLN A 99 -15.26 6.31 4.19
C GLN A 99 -13.75 6.10 4.06
N ARG A 100 -13.02 6.28 5.16
CA ARG A 100 -11.60 5.94 5.22
C ARG A 100 -11.43 4.43 5.11
N PHE A 101 -10.33 3.97 4.50
CA PHE A 101 -10.08 2.54 4.32
C PHE A 101 -10.14 1.75 5.64
N SER A 102 -9.49 2.27 6.69
CA SER A 102 -9.50 1.66 8.03
C SER A 102 -10.90 1.54 8.65
N GLN A 103 -11.86 2.36 8.20
CA GLN A 103 -13.23 2.39 8.72
C GLN A 103 -14.25 1.60 7.88
N MET A 104 -13.82 1.06 6.75
CA MET A 104 -14.68 0.24 5.90
C MET A 104 -14.95 -1.14 6.52
N SER A 105 -16.04 -1.79 6.11
CA SER A 105 -16.20 -3.22 6.35
C SER A 105 -15.14 -4.01 5.58
N LEU A 106 -14.82 -5.22 6.06
CA LEU A 106 -13.86 -6.11 5.41
C LEU A 106 -14.18 -6.31 3.92
N GLU A 107 -15.43 -6.63 3.58
CA GLU A 107 -15.91 -6.78 2.20
C GLU A 107 -15.64 -5.53 1.33
N ARG A 108 -15.80 -4.32 1.87
CA ARG A 108 -15.51 -3.10 1.13
C ARG A 108 -14.02 -2.86 0.98
N ARG A 109 -13.21 -3.25 1.97
CA ARG A 109 -11.75 -3.18 1.88
C ARG A 109 -11.23 -4.11 0.80
N THR A 110 -11.67 -5.38 0.77
CA THR A 110 -11.26 -6.37 -0.24
C THR A 110 -11.66 -5.92 -1.64
N CYS A 111 -12.92 -5.49 -1.84
CA CYS A 111 -13.37 -4.90 -3.11
C CYS A 111 -12.56 -3.65 -3.51
N THR A 112 -12.15 -2.83 -2.54
CA THR A 112 -11.28 -1.67 -2.79
C THR A 112 -9.88 -2.12 -3.24
N LEU A 113 -9.29 -3.14 -2.62
CA LEU A 113 -7.99 -3.69 -3.04
C LEU A 113 -8.06 -4.29 -4.45
N GLU A 114 -9.08 -5.12 -4.72
CA GLU A 114 -9.30 -5.76 -6.02
C GLU A 114 -9.51 -4.74 -7.15
N SER A 115 -10.40 -3.77 -6.96
CA SER A 115 -10.64 -2.70 -7.95
C SER A 115 -9.39 -1.84 -8.18
N SER A 116 -8.50 -1.77 -7.20
CA SER A 116 -7.26 -1.01 -7.33
C SER A 116 -6.19 -1.73 -8.14
N ALA A 117 -6.20 -3.07 -8.17
CA ALA A 117 -5.30 -3.86 -8.99
C ALA A 117 -5.53 -3.63 -10.50
N THR A 118 -6.78 -3.35 -10.89
CA THR A 118 -7.22 -3.14 -12.27
C THR A 118 -7.53 -1.67 -12.61
N SER A 119 -7.37 -0.77 -11.65
CA SER A 119 -7.61 0.68 -11.83
C SER A 119 -6.85 1.26 -13.02
N MET A 120 -7.43 2.22 -13.75
CA MET A 120 -6.75 2.96 -14.81
C MET A 120 -5.60 3.85 -14.31
N PHE A 121 -5.65 4.27 -13.04
CA PHE A 121 -4.61 5.12 -12.43
C PHE A 121 -3.38 4.29 -12.02
N ALA A 122 -2.24 4.57 -12.67
CA ALA A 122 -0.99 3.85 -12.42
C ALA A 122 -0.50 3.97 -10.97
N LEU A 123 -0.61 5.17 -10.38
CA LEU A 123 -0.25 5.41 -8.98
C LEU A 123 -1.07 4.53 -8.03
N ARG A 124 -2.37 4.39 -8.29
CA ARG A 124 -3.25 3.49 -7.54
C ARG A 124 -2.69 2.07 -7.64
N ARG A 125 -2.59 1.49 -8.85
CA ARG A 125 -2.05 0.12 -9.01
C ARG A 125 -0.70 -0.09 -8.30
N LEU A 126 0.20 0.89 -8.38
CA LEU A 126 1.52 0.82 -7.75
C LEU A 126 1.43 0.78 -6.21
N VAL A 127 0.70 1.71 -5.60
CA VAL A 127 0.53 1.77 -4.14
C VAL A 127 -0.08 0.47 -3.62
N PHE A 128 -1.13 0.00 -4.26
CA PHE A 128 -1.81 -1.23 -3.84
C PHE A 128 -0.90 -2.46 -3.96
N ARG A 129 -0.18 -2.62 -5.08
CA ARG A 129 0.79 -3.73 -5.23
C ARG A 129 1.93 -3.67 -4.21
N ALA A 130 2.47 -2.48 -3.95
CA ALA A 130 3.55 -2.32 -2.99
C ALA A 130 3.11 -2.70 -1.57
N LEU A 131 1.97 -2.20 -1.13
CA LEU A 131 1.45 -2.46 0.21
C LEU A 131 0.98 -3.91 0.38
N THR A 132 0.24 -4.48 -0.58
CA THR A 132 -0.14 -5.89 -0.56
C THR A 132 1.07 -6.82 -0.60
N GLY A 133 2.06 -6.51 -1.45
CA GLY A 133 3.31 -7.26 -1.51
C GLY A 133 4.07 -7.23 -0.19
N LEU A 134 4.11 -6.08 0.48
CA LEU A 134 4.76 -5.94 1.78
C LEU A 134 4.04 -6.75 2.87
N VAL A 135 2.71 -6.74 2.89
CA VAL A 135 1.92 -7.58 3.81
C VAL A 135 2.20 -9.06 3.57
N MET A 136 2.14 -9.51 2.32
CA MET A 136 2.40 -10.91 1.98
C MET A 136 3.84 -11.32 2.32
N PHE A 137 4.80 -10.42 2.11
CA PHE A 137 6.20 -10.66 2.49
C PHE A 137 6.35 -10.85 4.00
N VAL A 138 5.76 -9.95 4.81
CA VAL A 138 5.79 -10.03 6.27
C VAL A 138 4.99 -11.22 6.81
N ALA A 139 3.88 -11.56 6.16
CA ALA A 139 3.13 -12.76 6.49
C ALA A 139 4.01 -13.99 6.26
N ALA A 140 4.64 -14.10 5.08
CA ALA A 140 5.44 -15.25 4.69
C ALA A 140 6.73 -15.48 5.49
N ASP A 141 7.25 -14.45 6.15
CA ASP A 141 8.42 -14.57 7.04
C ASP A 141 8.10 -15.33 8.34
N ARG A 142 6.81 -15.52 8.66
CA ARG A 142 6.38 -16.24 9.88
C ARG A 142 6.20 -17.73 9.62
N PRO A 143 6.86 -18.62 10.39
CA PRO A 143 6.69 -20.06 10.24
C PRO A 143 5.25 -20.54 10.40
N GLU A 144 4.45 -19.91 11.29
CA GLU A 144 3.05 -20.30 11.49
C GLU A 144 2.18 -20.06 10.24
N SER A 145 2.61 -19.16 9.35
CA SER A 145 1.90 -18.84 8.11
C SER A 145 2.23 -19.79 6.95
N TRP A 146 3.33 -20.54 7.03
CA TRP A 146 3.79 -21.40 5.93
C TRP A 146 2.75 -22.44 5.50
N PRO A 147 2.11 -23.18 6.43
CA PRO A 147 1.08 -24.14 6.05
C PRO A 147 -0.10 -23.48 5.32
N MET A 148 -0.37 -22.20 5.62
CA MET A 148 -1.45 -21.42 5.00
C MET A 148 -1.17 -21.08 3.54
N MET A 149 0.11 -21.02 3.16
CA MET A 149 0.58 -20.82 1.79
C MET A 149 0.81 -22.14 1.04
N GLY A 150 0.48 -23.28 1.64
CA GLY A 150 0.80 -24.59 1.09
C GLY A 150 2.30 -24.90 1.07
N TYR A 151 3.05 -24.28 2.00
CA TYR A 151 4.48 -24.50 2.17
C TYR A 151 4.73 -25.17 3.53
N ASP A 152 5.35 -26.35 3.54
CA ASP A 152 5.64 -27.07 4.80
C ASP A 152 6.86 -26.51 5.56
N GLY A 153 7.47 -25.43 5.05
CA GLY A 153 8.70 -24.85 5.57
C GLY A 153 9.95 -25.25 4.80
N PRO A 154 11.12 -24.69 5.17
CA PRO A 154 12.38 -25.00 4.51
C PRO A 154 12.74 -26.48 4.67
N LEU A 155 12.96 -27.15 3.54
CA LEU A 155 13.33 -28.57 3.46
C LEU A 155 14.71 -28.89 4.07
N ILE A 156 15.48 -27.88 4.49
CA ILE A 156 16.83 -28.02 5.04
C ILE A 156 16.78 -27.60 6.51
N GLY A 157 16.94 -28.60 7.38
CA GLY A 157 16.88 -28.60 8.84
C GLY A 157 16.98 -27.25 9.55
N MET A 158 15.90 -26.89 10.25
CA MET A 158 16.03 -25.99 11.39
C MET A 158 16.86 -26.71 12.47
N PRO A 159 17.90 -26.08 13.03
CA PRO A 159 18.60 -26.63 14.18
C PRO A 159 17.60 -26.83 15.33
N GLU A 160 17.71 -27.96 16.02
CA GLU A 160 16.79 -28.49 17.04
C GLU A 160 16.62 -27.57 18.28
N GLU A 161 17.30 -26.42 18.33
CA GLU A 161 17.41 -25.54 19.49
C GLU A 161 16.42 -24.36 19.48
N ALA A 162 15.48 -24.31 18.54
CA ALA A 162 14.48 -23.23 18.42
C ALA A 162 13.02 -23.66 18.65
N LEU A 163 12.81 -24.79 19.35
CA LEU A 163 11.51 -25.25 19.89
C LEU A 163 11.54 -25.22 21.42
#